data_AF-G8TI17-F1
#
_entry.id   AF-G8TI17-F1
#
_cell.length_a   1.000
_cell.length_b   1.000
_cell.length_c   1.000
_cell.angle_alpha   90.00
_cell.angle_beta   90.00
_cell.angle_gamma   90.00
#
_symmetry.space_group_name_H-M   'P 1'
#
loop_
_entity.id
_entity.type
_entity.pdbx_description
1 polymer ?
#
loop_
_entity_poly.entity_id
_entity_poly.type
_entity_poly.pdbx_seq_one_letter_code
_entity_poly.pdbx_strand_id
1 'polypeptide(L)' 'MPAKWSFLTSLSKEFTPLFSGNMTLVYSPQVNLFIVYPSFKYNLLSNLDADLVWQSFFLELANRFQATTHQVFIRLKWNF' A
#
# COMPACT_ATOMS: atom_id res chain seq x y z
N MET A 1 -1.71 -0.11 -25.46
CA MET A 1 -1.61 0.35 -24.07
C MET A 1 -2.49 -0.56 -23.21
N PRO A 2 -1.99 -1.64 -22.59
CA PRO A 2 -2.87 -2.66 -22.04
C PRO A 2 -3.09 -2.47 -20.53
N ALA A 3 -3.89 -1.46 -20.18
CA ALA A 3 -4.67 -1.35 -18.95
C ALA A 3 -5.70 -0.24 -19.17
N LYS A 4 -6.84 -0.56 -19.79
CA LYS A 4 -7.87 0.43 -20.16
C LYS A 4 -8.63 0.95 -18.94
N TRP A 5 -8.64 0.18 -17.85
CA TRP A 5 -9.33 0.50 -16.60
C TRP A 5 -8.57 -0.07 -15.39
N SER A 6 -8.39 0.76 -14.37
CA SER A 6 -7.83 0.36 -13.07
C SER A 6 -8.69 0.97 -11.98
N PHE A 7 -9.05 0.18 -10.99
CA PHE A 7 -9.77 0.60 -9.80
C PHE A 7 -8.77 0.81 -8.68
N LEU A 8 -8.83 1.97 -8.02
CA LEU A 8 -8.08 2.25 -6.82
C LEU A 8 -9.07 2.57 -5.70
N THR A 9 -8.98 1.82 -4.60
CA THR A 9 -9.82 2.01 -3.41
C THR A 9 -8.90 2.18 -2.22
N SER A 10 -8.96 3.35 -1.58
CA SER A 10 -8.18 3.65 -0.37
C SER A 10 -9.12 3.88 0.82
N LEU A 11 -8.74 3.30 1.95
CA LEU A 11 -9.40 3.42 3.23
C LEU A 11 -8.37 4.00 4.20
N SER A 12 -8.61 5.21 4.70
CA SER A 12 -7.80 5.80 5.76
C SER A 12 -8.62 5.95 7.02
N LYS A 13 -8.03 5.57 8.15
CA LYS A 13 -8.60 5.78 9.47
C LYS A 13 -7.53 6.31 10.41
N GLU A 14 -7.84 7.43 11.04
CA GLU A 14 -7.08 7.94 12.17
C GLU A 14 -7.63 7.29 13.44
N PHE A 15 -6.79 6.52 14.13
CA PHE A 15 -7.18 5.89 15.39
C PHE A 15 -6.88 6.82 16.56
N THR A 16 -5.75 7.53 16.50
CA THR A 16 -5.37 8.60 17.43
C THR A 16 -4.68 9.71 16.64
N PRO A 17 -4.52 10.93 17.21
CA PRO A 17 -3.76 12.00 16.56
C PRO A 17 -2.32 11.63 16.18
N LEU A 18 -1.75 10.62 16.85
CA LEU A 18 -0.39 10.14 16.60
C LEU A 18 -0.35 8.86 15.76
N PHE A 19 -1.49 8.18 15.54
CA PHE A 19 -1.54 6.89 14.86
C PHE A 19 -2.67 6.84 13.83
N SER A 20 -2.26 6.67 12.56
CA SER A 20 -3.18 6.53 11.43
C SER A 20 -2.86 5.28 10.62
N GLY A 21 -3.90 4.55 10.22
CA GLY A 21 -3.80 3.46 9.27
C GLY A 21 -4.36 3.88 7.92
N ASN A 22 -3.69 3.49 6.85
CA ASN A 22 -4.21 3.56 5.50
C ASN A 22 -4.11 2.16 4.88
N MET A 23 -5.13 1.76 4.14
CA MET A 23 -5.12 0.55 3.36
C MET A 23 -5.61 0.90 1.98
N THR A 24 -4.83 0.55 0.97
CA THR A 24 -5.27 0.78 -0.40
C THR A 24 -5.16 -0.49 -1.22
N LEU A 25 -6.15 -0.65 -2.07
CA LEU A 25 -6.33 -1.75 -2.99
C LEU A 25 -6.31 -1.18 -4.40
N VAL A 26 -5.51 -1.78 -5.27
CA VAL A 26 -5.51 -1.47 -6.70
C VAL A 26 -5.87 -2.74 -7.43
N TYR A 27 -6.92 -2.70 -8.26
CA TYR A 27 -7.33 -3.83 -9.08
C TYR A 27 -7.42 -3.40 -10.55
N SER A 28 -6.71 -4.10 -11.43
CA SER A 28 -6.80 -3.90 -12.87
C SER A 28 -7.28 -5.19 -13.54
N PRO A 29 -8.55 -5.24 -14.01
CA PRO A 29 -9.16 -6.46 -14.56
C PRO A 29 -8.48 -6.96 -15.84
N GLN A 30 -7.84 -6.07 -16.61
CA GLN A 30 -7.30 -6.43 -17.93
C GLN A 30 -5.98 -7.21 -17.85
N VAL A 31 -5.22 -7.02 -16.78
CA VAL A 31 -3.96 -7.73 -16.49
C VAL A 31 -4.08 -8.61 -15.24
N ASN A 32 -5.32 -8.76 -14.72
CA ASN A 32 -5.62 -9.38 -13.43
C ASN A 32 -4.61 -9.01 -12.35
N LEU A 33 -4.31 -7.71 -12.29
CA LEU A 33 -3.39 -7.15 -11.32
C LEU A 33 -4.14 -6.80 -10.07
N PHE A 34 -3.65 -7.26 -8.93
CA PHE A 34 -4.16 -6.88 -7.62
C PHE A 34 -3.01 -6.44 -6.74
N ILE A 35 -3.08 -5.22 -6.23
CA ILE A 35 -2.09 -4.66 -5.30
C ILE A 35 -2.82 -4.37 -4.00
N VAL A 36 -2.25 -4.84 -2.90
CA VAL A 36 -2.68 -4.47 -1.56
C VAL A 36 -1.53 -3.73 -0.90
N TYR A 37 -1.77 -2.52 -0.45
CA TYR A 37 -0.80 -1.77 0.32
C TYR A 37 -1.42 -1.23 1.62
N PRO A 38 -1.36 -1.98 2.74
CA PRO A 38 -1.57 -1.38 4.04
C PRO A 38 -0.31 -0.61 4.49
N SER A 39 -0.54 0.58 5.04
CA SER A 39 0.48 1.40 5.67
C SER A 39 -0.01 1.92 7.01
N PHE A 40 0.84 1.87 8.01
CA PHE A 40 0.59 2.42 9.34
C PHE A 40 1.58 3.53 9.60
N LYS A 41 1.06 4.71 9.91
CA LYS A 41 1.85 5.88 10.26
C LYS A 41 1.74 6.13 11.77
N TYR A 42 2.88 6.27 12.42
CA TYR A 42 3.02 6.62 13.81
C TYR A 42 3.93 7.82 13.99
N ASN A 43 3.46 8.86 14.68
CA ASN A 43 4.26 10.03 15.01
C ASN A 43 5.00 9.75 16.33
N LEU A 44 6.34 9.61 16.23
CA LEU A 44 7.22 9.30 17.37
C LEU A 44 7.56 10.57 18.17
N LEU A 45 7.82 11.66 17.44
CA LEU A 45 8.14 12.97 17.97
C LEU A 45 7.46 14.01 17.06
N SER A 46 7.30 15.24 17.56
CA SER A 46 6.75 16.37 16.80
C SER A 46 7.35 16.55 15.40
N ASN A 47 8.59 16.10 15.23
CA ASN A 47 9.41 16.21 14.04
C ASN A 47 9.85 14.85 13.44
N LEU A 48 9.38 13.72 13.99
CA LEU A 48 9.75 12.38 13.53
C LEU A 48 8.50 11.51 13.32
N ASP A 49 8.25 11.19 12.05
CA ASP A 49 7.21 10.24 11.64
C ASP A 49 7.84 8.89 11.27
N ALA A 50 7.22 7.80 11.70
CA ALA A 50 7.55 6.44 11.27
C ALA A 50 6.36 5.82 10.53
N ASP A 51 6.59 5.37 9.31
CA ASP A 51 5.60 4.69 8.49
C ASP A 51 6.02 3.24 8.26
N LEU A 52 5.23 2.29 8.73
CA LEU A 52 5.35 0.88 8.34
C LEU A 52 4.51 0.66 7.08
N VAL A 53 5.14 0.27 5.99
CA VAL A 53 4.45 0.01 4.71
C VAL A 53 4.65 -1.45 4.34
N TRP A 54 3.54 -2.13 4.05
CA TRP A 54 3.55 -3.44 3.43
C TRP A 54 2.89 -3.29 2.06
N GLN A 55 3.60 -3.68 1.01
CA GLN A 55 3.07 -3.78 -0.34
C GLN A 55 3.09 -5.24 -0.79
N SER A 56 1.94 -5.75 -1.21
CA SER A 56 1.79 -7.06 -1.84
C SER A 56 1.25 -6.88 -3.25
N PHE A 57 1.94 -7.48 -4.20
CA PHE A 57 1.67 -7.38 -5.63
C PHE A 57 1.37 -8.76 -6.19
N PHE A 58 0.15 -8.91 -6.69
CA PHE A 58 -0.34 -10.13 -7.33
C PHE A 58 -0.59 -9.82 -8.79
N LEU A 59 0.01 -10.60 -9.67
CA LEU A 59 -0.13 -10.45 -11.11
C LEU A 59 -0.36 -11.83 -11.72
N GLU A 60 -1.23 -11.87 -12.71
CA GLU A 60 -1.41 -13.08 -13.49
C GLU A 60 -0.29 -13.20 -14.51
N LEU A 61 0.57 -14.20 -14.33
CA LEU A 61 1.65 -14.54 -15.25
C LEU A 61 1.42 -15.96 -15.76
N ALA A 62 1.34 -16.14 -17.08
CA ALA A 62 1.13 -17.44 -17.71
C ALA A 62 -0.10 -18.22 -17.19
N ASN A 63 -1.26 -17.56 -17.10
CA ASN A 63 -2.54 -18.16 -16.70
C ASN A 63 -2.58 -18.67 -15.24
N ARG A 64 -1.65 -18.19 -14.39
CA ARG A 64 -1.62 -18.46 -12.95
C ARG A 64 -1.57 -17.13 -12.20
N PHE A 65 -2.55 -16.93 -11.32
CA PHE A 65 -2.54 -15.80 -10.39
C PHE A 65 -1.51 -16.07 -9.31
N GLN A 66 -0.38 -15.35 -9.35
CA GLN A 66 0.71 -15.55 -8.41
C GLN A 66 1.13 -14.25 -7.75
N ALA A 67 1.50 -14.36 -6.49
CA ALA A 67 2.07 -13.24 -5.75
C ALA A 67 3.51 -13.04 -6.24
N THR A 68 3.72 -11.97 -7.00
CA THR A 68 5.02 -11.71 -7.64
C THR A 68 5.97 -11.01 -6.68
N THR A 69 5.45 -10.14 -5.81
CA THR A 69 6.29 -9.36 -4.91
C THR A 69 5.56 -9.07 -3.60
N HIS A 70 6.25 -9.34 -2.49
CA HIS A 70 5.85 -8.86 -1.18
C HIS A 70 7.03 -8.09 -0.60
N GLN A 71 6.78 -6.83 -0.28
CA GLN A 71 7.78 -5.98 0.34
C GLN A 71 7.20 -5.37 1.61
N VAL A 72 7.98 -5.44 2.68
CA VAL A 72 7.70 -4.74 3.92
C VAL A 72 8.89 -3.85 4.21
N PHE A 73 8.63 -2.57 4.45
CA PHE A 73 9.66 -1.62 4.80
C PHE A 73 9.15 -0.61 5.80
N ILE A 74 10.09 -0.05 6.55
CA ILE A 74 9.84 1.05 7.48
C ILE A 74 10.45 2.30 6.85
N ARG A 75 9.66 3.37 6.77
CA ARG A 75 10.08 4.69 6.31
C ARG A 75 10.09 5.64 7.50
N LEU A 76 11.25 6.15 7.85
CA LEU A 76 11.40 7.21 8.83
C LEU A 76 11.46 8.55 8.10
N LYS A 77 10.64 9.52 8.52
CA LYS A 77 10.60 10.86 7.97
C LYS A 77 10.86 11.86 9.09
N TRP A 78 12.03 12.51 9.03
CA TRP A 78 12.37 13.63 9.90
C TRP A 78 11.98 14.94 9.21
N ASN A 79 11.22 15.79 9.89
CA ASN A 79 10.88 17.14 9.43
C ASN A 79 11.74 18.15 10.21
N PHE A 80 12.44 19.06 9.53
CA PHE A 80 13.27 20.12 10.14
C PHE A 80 12.53 21.44 10.16
#